data_AF-A0A839N270-F1
#
_entry.id   AF-A0A839N270-F1
#
_cell.length_a   1.000
_cell.length_b   1.000
_cell.length_c   1.000
_cell.angle_alpha   90.00
_cell.angle_beta   90.00
_cell.angle_gamma   90.00
#
_symmetry.space_group_name_H-M   'P 1'
#
loop_
_entity.id
_entity.type
_entity.pdbx_description
1 polymer ?
#
loop_
_entity_poly.entity_id
_entity_poly.type
_entity_poly.pdbx_seq_one_letter_code
_entity_poly.pdbx_strand_id
1 'polypeptide(L)'
;MASPTGREKLAALQAQQARAARQKKLLAITSGAVVIVLAAVAIFFIVGQKKADSDNKKAVSAASDAAYIDALLTIPTTTYDAVGHGSASTAPKAINGAALTKAGKPEVLYMGAEFCPYCGMERWALTAALSRFGTFTGLKSAVSTANDNPANIPTLTYLHAKYTSKYLTFTTYEMADRAGNKLQTPDKASTALFSKYDSGGSIPFIDYGNKAVSVGATFQGASYMQNVSGADVAAKLKDPTSTEAKGILGAANVITAHLCDLTKGKPAAVCASKGVIQAASGV
;
A
#
# COMPACT_ATOMS: atom_id res chain seq x y z
N MET A 1 -8.88 32.29 -75.79
CA MET A 1 -9.42 31.80 -74.51
C MET A 1 -10.81 32.40 -74.34
N ALA A 2 -11.87 31.57 -74.35
CA ALA A 2 -13.25 32.05 -74.29
C ALA A 2 -13.60 32.57 -72.89
N SER A 3 -14.27 33.71 -72.81
CA SER A 3 -14.74 34.27 -71.52
C SER A 3 -15.98 33.52 -71.05
N PRO A 4 -16.04 33.10 -69.77
CA PRO A 4 -17.17 32.31 -69.26
C PRO A 4 -18.47 33.10 -69.29
N THR A 5 -19.56 32.41 -69.63
CA THR A 5 -20.91 32.98 -69.76
C THR A 5 -21.47 33.41 -68.41
N GLY A 6 -22.42 34.36 -68.40
CA GLY A 6 -23.04 34.86 -67.16
C GLY A 6 -23.70 33.77 -66.30
N ARG A 7 -24.19 32.70 -66.93
CA ARG A 7 -24.78 31.52 -66.26
C ARG A 7 -23.72 30.65 -65.58
N GLU A 8 -22.57 30.46 -66.20
CA GLU A 8 -21.44 29.72 -65.60
C GLU A 8 -20.86 30.45 -64.38
N LYS A 9 -20.79 31.79 -64.44
CA LYS A 9 -20.38 32.60 -63.29
C LYS A 9 -21.37 32.50 -62.12
N LEU A 10 -22.68 32.49 -62.40
CA LEU A 10 -23.71 32.36 -61.35
C LEU A 10 -23.69 30.96 -60.71
N ALA A 11 -23.53 29.90 -61.51
CA ALA A 11 -23.40 28.53 -61.00
C ALA A 11 -22.12 28.34 -60.16
N ALA A 12 -21.01 28.95 -60.58
CA ALA A 12 -19.77 28.94 -59.80
C ALA A 12 -19.92 29.68 -58.46
N LEU A 13 -20.59 30.83 -58.44
CA LEU A 13 -20.90 31.58 -57.21
C LEU A 13 -21.81 30.79 -56.26
N GLN A 14 -22.86 30.15 -56.78
CA GLN A 14 -23.76 29.31 -55.98
C GLN A 14 -23.04 28.09 -55.40
N ALA A 15 -22.19 27.42 -56.20
CA ALA A 15 -21.36 26.31 -55.72
C ALA A 15 -20.35 26.75 -54.64
N GLN A 16 -19.77 27.95 -54.77
CA GLN A 16 -18.85 28.52 -53.78
C GLN A 16 -19.58 28.90 -52.48
N GLN A 17 -20.78 29.50 -52.57
CA GLN A 17 -21.63 29.79 -51.41
C GLN A 17 -22.11 28.52 -50.71
N ALA A 18 -22.49 27.47 -51.46
CA ALA A 18 -22.87 26.17 -50.89
C ALA A 18 -21.69 25.48 -50.18
N ARG A 19 -20.48 25.55 -50.75
CA ARG A 19 -19.26 25.05 -50.11
C ARG A 19 -18.94 25.81 -48.83
N ALA A 20 -19.03 27.15 -48.84
CA ALA A 20 -18.81 27.99 -47.66
C ALA A 20 -19.86 27.75 -46.57
N ALA A 21 -21.13 27.58 -46.92
CA ALA A 21 -22.19 27.24 -45.97
C ALA A 21 -22.00 25.85 -45.34
N ARG A 22 -21.59 24.85 -46.14
CA ARG A 22 -21.26 23.51 -45.64
C ARG A 22 -20.04 23.53 -44.71
N GLN A 23 -19.00 24.30 -45.04
CA GLN A 23 -17.82 24.49 -44.18
C GLN A 23 -18.19 25.19 -42.87
N LYS A 24 -18.97 26.27 -42.90
CA LYS A 24 -19.45 26.95 -41.68
C LYS A 24 -20.32 26.05 -40.81
N LYS A 25 -21.21 25.24 -41.41
CA LYS A 25 -22.04 24.28 -40.68
C LYS A 25 -21.20 23.17 -40.04
N LEU A 26 -20.21 22.63 -40.76
CA LEU A 26 -19.28 21.63 -40.22
C LEU A 26 -18.42 22.22 -39.11
N LEU A 27 -17.87 23.42 -39.28
CA LEU A 27 -17.10 24.14 -38.25
C LEU A 27 -17.93 24.43 -37.00
N ALA A 28 -19.21 24.78 -37.16
CA ALA A 28 -20.12 25.00 -36.03
C ALA A 28 -20.48 23.70 -35.29
N ILE A 29 -20.64 22.59 -36.02
CA ILE A 29 -20.89 21.27 -35.42
C ILE A 29 -19.64 20.76 -34.71
N THR A 30 -18.45 20.88 -35.31
CA THR A 30 -17.20 20.45 -34.68
C THR A 30 -16.84 21.33 -33.50
N SER A 31 -17.03 22.65 -33.57
CA SER A 31 -16.82 23.54 -32.43
C SER A 31 -17.81 23.26 -31.29
N GLY A 32 -19.09 23.02 -31.60
CA GLY A 32 -20.10 22.60 -30.63
C GLY A 32 -19.75 21.27 -29.96
N ALA A 33 -19.30 20.27 -30.75
CA ALA A 33 -18.88 18.98 -30.24
C ALA A 33 -17.64 19.10 -29.32
N VAL A 34 -16.64 19.90 -29.70
CA VAL A 34 -15.45 20.15 -28.88
C VAL A 34 -15.83 20.80 -27.55
N VAL A 35 -16.72 21.80 -27.55
CA VAL A 35 -17.19 22.45 -26.30
C VAL A 35 -17.91 21.45 -25.39
N ILE A 36 -18.77 20.59 -25.94
CA ILE A 36 -19.47 19.55 -25.17
C ILE A 36 -18.47 18.56 -24.57
N VAL A 37 -17.49 18.10 -25.35
CA VAL A 37 -16.45 17.18 -24.85
C VAL A 37 -15.63 17.83 -23.75
N LEU A 38 -15.19 19.08 -23.92
CA LEU A 38 -14.44 19.80 -22.89
C LEU A 38 -15.27 20.02 -21.62
N ALA A 39 -16.55 20.36 -21.76
CA ALA A 39 -17.46 20.49 -20.63
C ALA A 39 -17.66 19.15 -19.91
N ALA A 40 -17.83 18.05 -20.65
CA ALA A 40 -17.93 16.72 -20.07
C ALA A 40 -16.65 16.34 -19.30
N VAL A 41 -15.47 16.54 -19.88
CA VAL A 41 -14.18 16.28 -19.20
C VAL A 41 -14.05 17.12 -17.94
N ALA A 42 -14.41 18.41 -17.98
CA ALA A 42 -14.38 19.28 -16.82
C ALA A 42 -15.35 18.81 -15.71
N ILE A 43 -16.57 18.39 -16.08
CA ILE A 43 -17.54 17.83 -15.13
C ILE A 43 -17.00 16.54 -14.51
N PHE A 44 -16.47 15.61 -15.32
CA PHE A 44 -15.88 14.37 -14.82
C PHE A 44 -14.73 14.64 -13.85
N PHE A 45 -13.86 15.60 -14.17
CA PHE A 45 -12.77 16.00 -13.30
C PHE A 45 -13.26 16.58 -11.97
N ILE A 46 -14.23 17.50 -12.00
CA ILE A 46 -14.81 18.10 -10.78
C ILE A 46 -15.52 17.05 -9.91
N VAL A 47 -16.30 16.16 -10.52
CA VAL A 47 -16.97 15.06 -9.80
C VAL A 47 -15.95 14.11 -9.20
N GLY A 48 -14.88 13.78 -9.94
CA GLY A 48 -13.77 12.98 -9.45
C GLY A 48 -13.07 13.59 -8.25
N GLN A 49 -12.76 14.89 -8.29
CA GLN A 49 -12.16 15.63 -7.17
C GLN A 49 -13.07 15.66 -5.95
N LYS A 50 -14.36 15.98 -6.11
CA LYS A 50 -15.32 15.97 -4.99
C LYS A 50 -15.44 14.60 -4.33
N LYS A 51 -15.42 13.53 -5.13
CA LYS A 51 -15.43 12.16 -4.62
C LYS A 51 -14.15 11.85 -3.84
N ALA A 52 -12.98 12.17 -4.39
CA ALA A 52 -11.69 11.97 -3.73
C ALA A 52 -11.61 12.71 -2.38
N ASP A 53 -12.07 13.96 -2.32
CA ASP A 53 -12.14 14.75 -1.08
C ASP A 53 -13.07 14.12 -0.04
N SER A 54 -14.25 13.66 -0.47
CA SER A 54 -15.20 12.96 0.39
C SER A 54 -14.60 11.67 0.95
N ASP A 55 -13.98 10.85 0.09
CA ASP A 55 -13.37 9.58 0.48
C ASP A 55 -12.20 9.81 1.45
N ASN A 56 -11.36 10.81 1.19
CA ASN A 56 -10.28 11.21 2.09
C ASN A 56 -10.80 11.64 3.48
N LYS A 57 -11.86 12.47 3.54
CA LYS A 57 -12.47 12.88 4.82
C LYS A 57 -13.02 11.68 5.60
N LYS A 58 -13.70 10.76 4.91
CA LYS A 58 -14.21 9.52 5.52
C LYS A 58 -13.07 8.65 6.05
N ALA A 59 -12.01 8.47 5.27
CA ALA A 59 -10.87 7.64 5.65
C ALA A 59 -10.14 8.21 6.89
N VAL A 60 -9.90 9.51 6.92
CA VAL A 60 -9.31 10.19 8.11
C VAL A 60 -10.22 10.06 9.32
N SER A 61 -11.54 10.22 9.15
CA SER A 61 -12.49 10.01 10.24
C SER A 61 -12.49 8.57 10.73
N ALA A 62 -12.47 7.58 9.83
CA ALA A 62 -12.44 6.16 10.18
C ALA A 62 -11.13 5.76 10.88
N ALA A 63 -10.02 6.43 10.59
CA ALA A 63 -8.75 6.21 11.26
C ALA A 63 -8.76 6.58 12.75
N SER A 64 -9.80 7.24 13.26
CA SER A 64 -9.98 7.46 14.70
C SER A 64 -10.38 6.19 15.48
N ASP A 65 -10.92 5.18 14.80
CA ASP A 65 -11.23 3.88 15.40
C ASP A 65 -9.97 3.00 15.44
N ALA A 66 -9.56 2.61 16.64
CA ALA A 66 -8.40 1.75 16.88
C ALA A 66 -8.80 0.32 17.33
N ALA A 67 -10.09 0.01 17.47
CA ALA A 67 -10.55 -1.28 18.00
C ALA A 67 -10.12 -2.48 17.14
N TYR A 68 -9.90 -2.25 15.85
CA TYR A 68 -9.43 -3.29 14.94
C TYR A 68 -7.99 -3.76 15.22
N ILE A 69 -7.18 -2.95 15.93
CA ILE A 69 -5.80 -3.30 16.26
C ILE A 69 -5.80 -4.51 17.21
N ASP A 70 -6.67 -4.53 18.21
CA ASP A 70 -6.78 -5.68 19.12
C ASP A 70 -7.15 -6.95 18.34
N ALA A 71 -8.09 -6.85 17.40
CA ALA A 71 -8.47 -7.96 16.54
C ALA A 71 -7.30 -8.50 15.71
N LEU A 72 -6.38 -7.63 15.25
CA LEU A 72 -5.16 -8.01 14.55
C LEU A 72 -4.14 -8.70 15.47
N LEU A 73 -4.02 -8.23 16.71
CA LEU A 73 -3.08 -8.79 17.71
C LEU A 73 -3.53 -10.16 18.24
N THR A 74 -4.83 -10.47 18.18
CA THR A 74 -5.41 -11.70 18.76
C THR A 74 -5.89 -12.71 17.72
N ILE A 75 -5.35 -12.71 16.50
CA ILE A 75 -5.74 -13.67 15.46
C ILE A 75 -5.35 -15.10 15.88
N PRO A 76 -6.28 -16.07 15.86
CA PRO A 76 -5.96 -17.45 16.22
C PRO A 76 -4.95 -18.11 15.26
N THR A 77 -4.06 -18.93 15.80
CA THR A 77 -3.10 -19.74 14.99
C THR A 77 -3.81 -20.57 13.93
N THR A 78 -5.01 -21.08 14.22
CA THR A 78 -5.83 -21.87 13.30
C THR A 78 -6.22 -21.08 12.03
N THR A 79 -6.42 -19.77 12.14
CA THR A 79 -6.67 -18.89 10.99
C THR A 79 -5.43 -18.75 10.13
N TYR A 80 -4.26 -18.52 10.74
CA TYR A 80 -2.97 -18.51 10.02
C TYR A 80 -2.70 -19.84 9.31
N ASP A 81 -2.96 -20.96 9.99
CA ASP A 81 -2.77 -22.31 9.44
C ASP A 81 -3.71 -22.62 8.27
N ALA A 82 -4.94 -22.10 8.32
CA ALA A 82 -5.90 -22.24 7.23
C ALA A 82 -5.52 -21.40 6.00
N VAL A 83 -4.93 -20.22 6.20
CA VAL A 83 -4.48 -19.34 5.12
C VAL A 83 -3.21 -19.87 4.43
N GLY A 84 -2.26 -20.41 5.20
CA GLY A 84 -0.97 -20.85 4.65
C GLY A 84 -0.19 -19.69 4.02
N HIS A 85 0.37 -19.91 2.82
CA HIS A 85 1.04 -18.85 2.05
C HIS A 85 0.08 -17.73 1.59
N GLY A 86 -1.21 -18.05 1.45
CA GLY A 86 -2.22 -17.11 0.96
C GLY A 86 -1.84 -16.50 -0.39
N SER A 87 -1.95 -15.18 -0.50
CA SER A 87 -1.60 -14.39 -1.68
C SER A 87 -0.41 -13.46 -1.44
N ALA A 88 0.49 -13.83 -0.52
CA ALA A 88 1.79 -13.17 -0.42
C ALA A 88 2.47 -13.19 -1.80
N SER A 89 3.02 -12.06 -2.23
CA SER A 89 3.56 -11.91 -3.59
C SER A 89 5.08 -11.81 -3.62
N THR A 90 5.68 -11.47 -2.49
CA THR A 90 7.12 -11.30 -2.32
C THR A 90 7.50 -11.85 -0.95
N ALA A 91 8.76 -12.22 -0.79
CA ALA A 91 9.32 -12.68 0.48
C ALA A 91 10.62 -11.93 0.80
N PRO A 92 10.99 -11.83 2.08
CA PRO A 92 12.30 -11.34 2.48
C PRO A 92 13.43 -12.02 1.70
N LYS A 93 14.24 -11.21 1.03
CA LYS A 93 15.39 -11.68 0.26
C LYS A 93 16.56 -11.97 1.20
N ALA A 94 17.10 -13.18 1.15
CA ALA A 94 18.29 -13.55 1.92
C ALA A 94 19.50 -12.69 1.56
N ILE A 95 20.24 -12.29 2.58
CA ILE A 95 21.51 -11.55 2.50
C ILE A 95 22.53 -12.15 3.46
N ASN A 96 23.82 -11.96 3.18
CA ASN A 96 24.89 -12.46 4.04
C ASN A 96 25.57 -11.32 4.81
N GLY A 97 24.83 -10.72 5.75
CA GLY A 97 25.35 -9.68 6.64
C GLY A 97 25.87 -10.24 7.97
N ALA A 98 26.69 -9.43 8.67
CA ALA A 98 27.03 -9.69 10.06
C ALA A 98 25.78 -9.60 10.94
N ALA A 99 25.61 -10.51 11.91
CA ALA A 99 24.39 -10.58 12.71
C ALA A 99 24.06 -9.24 13.37
N LEU A 100 22.88 -8.68 13.08
CA LEU A 100 22.38 -7.49 13.75
C LEU A 100 21.66 -7.93 15.03
N THR A 101 22.14 -7.42 16.16
CA THR A 101 21.61 -7.78 17.48
C THR A 101 21.48 -6.57 18.37
N LYS A 102 20.46 -6.59 19.23
CA LYS A 102 20.21 -5.57 20.24
C LYS A 102 19.72 -6.23 21.51
N ALA A 103 20.26 -5.79 22.65
CA ALA A 103 20.01 -6.41 23.95
C ALA A 103 20.19 -7.95 23.95
N GLY A 104 21.22 -8.45 23.25
CA GLY A 104 21.56 -9.87 23.16
C GLY A 104 20.62 -10.74 22.31
N LYS A 105 19.68 -10.13 21.57
CA LYS A 105 18.73 -10.82 20.69
C LYS A 105 18.88 -10.35 19.25
N PRO A 106 18.49 -11.16 18.25
CA PRO A 106 18.37 -10.69 16.88
C PRO A 106 17.45 -9.47 16.78
N GLU A 107 17.84 -8.49 15.98
CA GLU A 107 17.08 -7.26 15.78
C GLU A 107 16.37 -7.26 14.43
N VAL A 108 15.07 -6.97 14.46
CA VAL A 108 14.28 -6.63 13.28
C VAL A 108 14.19 -5.10 13.22
N LEU A 109 14.58 -4.52 12.10
CA LEU A 109 14.55 -3.08 11.86
C LEU A 109 13.49 -2.75 10.79
N TYR A 110 12.55 -1.87 11.11
CA TYR A 110 11.57 -1.33 10.17
C TYR A 110 11.85 0.15 9.89
N MET A 111 11.77 0.54 8.61
CA MET A 111 11.72 1.93 8.18
C MET A 111 10.50 2.18 7.29
N GLY A 112 9.72 3.19 7.65
CA GLY A 112 8.55 3.59 6.90
C GLY A 112 8.16 5.04 7.15
N ALA A 113 7.00 5.40 6.63
CA ALA A 113 6.37 6.69 6.87
C ALA A 113 4.86 6.53 6.83
N GLU A 114 4.14 7.35 7.59
CA GLU A 114 2.68 7.25 7.71
C GLU A 114 1.97 7.63 6.41
N PHE A 115 2.55 8.50 5.57
CA PHE A 115 1.97 8.83 4.27
C PHE A 115 1.96 7.62 3.31
N CYS A 116 2.91 6.71 3.43
CA CYS A 116 3.21 5.69 2.42
C CYS A 116 2.18 4.54 2.44
N PRO A 117 1.44 4.28 1.33
CA PRO A 117 0.39 3.27 1.31
C PRO A 117 0.90 1.83 1.40
N TYR A 118 2.04 1.51 0.76
CA TYR A 118 2.66 0.19 0.86
C TYR A 118 3.21 -0.07 2.27
N CYS A 119 3.68 0.98 2.95
CA CYS A 119 4.04 0.92 4.36
C CYS A 119 2.80 0.61 5.20
N GLY A 120 1.68 1.27 4.87
CA GLY A 120 0.39 1.00 5.46
C GLY A 120 -0.03 -0.46 5.36
N MET A 121 0.09 -1.07 4.17
CA MET A 121 -0.19 -2.49 3.95
C MET A 121 0.74 -3.39 4.78
N GLU A 122 2.05 -3.18 4.67
CA GLU A 122 3.05 -4.04 5.29
C GLU A 122 2.96 -4.06 6.82
N ARG A 123 2.61 -2.93 7.45
CA ARG A 123 2.42 -2.87 8.92
C ARG A 123 1.35 -3.84 9.41
N TRP A 124 0.33 -4.18 8.62
CA TRP A 124 -0.64 -5.21 9.01
C TRP A 124 0.02 -6.59 9.13
N ALA A 125 0.71 -7.01 8.07
CA ALA A 125 1.36 -8.32 8.01
C ALA A 125 2.52 -8.43 9.02
N LEU A 126 3.33 -7.38 9.13
CA LEU A 126 4.46 -7.33 10.06
C LEU A 126 3.99 -7.34 11.52
N THR A 127 2.94 -6.58 11.87
CA THR A 127 2.37 -6.59 13.22
C THR A 127 1.76 -7.95 13.56
N ALA A 128 1.01 -8.54 12.63
CA ALA A 128 0.44 -9.88 12.76
C ALA A 128 1.53 -10.93 13.03
N ALA A 129 2.63 -10.89 12.25
CA ALA A 129 3.76 -11.80 12.43
C ALA A 129 4.47 -11.59 13.79
N LEU A 130 4.86 -10.35 14.11
CA LEU A 130 5.59 -10.03 15.34
C LEU A 130 4.76 -10.32 16.61
N SER A 131 3.44 -10.21 16.55
CA SER A 131 2.55 -10.53 17.69
C SER A 131 2.59 -12.01 18.08
N ARG A 132 3.12 -12.88 17.20
CA ARG A 132 3.35 -14.30 17.50
C ARG A 132 4.63 -14.53 18.32
N PHE A 133 5.52 -13.55 18.38
CA PHE A 133 6.81 -13.61 19.10
C PHE A 133 6.85 -12.68 20.32
N GLY A 134 5.88 -11.79 20.49
CA GLY A 134 5.93 -10.78 21.52
C GLY A 134 4.63 -9.99 21.64
N THR A 135 4.72 -8.87 22.35
CA THR A 135 3.55 -8.04 22.66
C THR A 135 3.84 -6.60 22.26
N PHE A 136 2.88 -5.99 21.59
CA PHE A 136 2.86 -4.56 21.32
C PHE A 136 2.07 -3.80 22.37
N THR A 137 2.49 -2.59 22.65
CA THR A 137 1.70 -1.57 23.36
C THR A 137 1.87 -0.23 22.66
N GLY A 138 0.89 0.66 22.78
CA GLY A 138 0.99 2.02 22.22
C GLY A 138 0.85 2.10 20.69
N LEU A 139 0.42 1.02 20.03
CA LEU A 139 -0.02 1.09 18.64
C LEU A 139 -1.23 2.02 18.53
N LYS A 140 -1.26 2.84 17.48
CA LYS A 140 -2.38 3.71 17.17
C LYS A 140 -2.84 3.47 15.74
N SER A 141 -4.12 3.72 15.50
CA SER A 141 -4.67 3.70 14.15
C SER A 141 -4.17 4.90 13.36
N ALA A 142 -4.02 4.70 12.06
CA ALA A 142 -3.53 5.64 11.07
C ALA A 142 -4.16 5.33 9.69
N VAL A 143 -3.92 6.21 8.73
CA VAL A 143 -4.31 6.00 7.34
C VAL A 143 -3.29 6.68 6.44
N SER A 144 -2.93 6.03 5.34
CA SER A 144 -1.97 6.60 4.39
C SER A 144 -2.50 7.87 3.73
N THR A 145 -1.62 8.57 3.03
CA THR A 145 -2.03 9.79 2.30
C THR A 145 -3.01 9.46 1.18
N ALA A 146 -3.86 10.44 0.85
CA ALA A 146 -4.74 10.37 -0.31
C ALA A 146 -4.02 10.74 -1.62
N ASN A 147 -2.82 11.31 -1.52
CA ASN A 147 -2.06 11.84 -2.66
C ASN A 147 -1.17 10.80 -3.35
N ASP A 148 -1.05 9.60 -2.77
CA ASP A 148 -0.34 8.46 -3.34
C ASP A 148 -1.34 7.45 -3.93
N ASN A 149 -0.82 6.52 -4.74
CA ASN A 149 -1.59 5.41 -5.28
C ASN A 149 -1.06 4.07 -4.75
N PRO A 150 -1.90 3.27 -4.07
CA PRO A 150 -3.30 3.53 -3.73
C PRO A 150 -3.48 4.60 -2.62
N ALA A 151 -4.61 5.29 -2.67
CA ALA A 151 -4.96 6.31 -1.68
C ALA A 151 -5.56 5.70 -0.40
N ASN A 152 -5.38 6.37 0.73
CA ASN A 152 -6.13 6.11 1.97
C ASN A 152 -6.16 4.63 2.40
N ILE A 153 -5.00 4.00 2.51
CA ILE A 153 -4.89 2.65 3.05
C ILE A 153 -5.02 2.72 4.58
N PRO A 154 -6.03 2.08 5.20
CA PRO A 154 -6.14 2.02 6.66
C PRO A 154 -4.97 1.21 7.22
N THR A 155 -4.36 1.67 8.31
CA THR A 155 -3.18 1.03 8.89
C THR A 155 -2.99 1.45 10.34
N LEU A 156 -1.98 0.90 11.01
CA LEU A 156 -1.53 1.35 12.31
C LEU A 156 -0.19 2.10 12.17
N THR A 157 0.24 2.81 13.20
CA THR A 157 1.56 3.48 13.24
C THR A 157 2.43 2.92 14.35
N TYR A 158 3.73 2.81 14.07
CA TYR A 158 4.72 2.41 15.07
C TYR A 158 5.34 3.59 15.83
N LEU A 159 4.98 4.84 15.53
CA LEU A 159 5.63 6.06 16.03
C LEU A 159 5.83 6.08 17.57
N HIS A 160 4.86 5.55 18.30
CA HIS A 160 4.89 5.43 19.76
C HIS A 160 4.72 3.99 20.26
N ALA A 161 4.82 3.03 19.35
CA ALA A 161 4.68 1.62 19.69
C ALA A 161 5.90 1.14 20.47
N LYS A 162 5.66 0.27 21.46
CA LYS A 162 6.69 -0.48 22.17
C LYS A 162 6.46 -1.96 21.93
N TYR A 163 7.53 -2.67 21.63
CA TYR A 163 7.51 -4.11 21.41
C TYR A 163 8.38 -4.84 22.42
N THR A 164 7.82 -5.86 23.07
CA THR A 164 8.51 -6.70 24.04
C THR A 164 8.48 -8.16 23.60
N SER A 165 9.63 -8.83 23.60
CA SER A 165 9.75 -10.23 23.21
C SER A 165 10.93 -10.90 23.90
N LYS A 166 10.81 -12.22 24.13
CA LYS A 166 11.91 -13.07 24.60
C LYS A 166 12.85 -13.53 23.47
N TYR A 167 12.45 -13.37 22.21
CA TYR A 167 13.11 -14.01 21.06
C TYR A 167 13.88 -13.03 20.18
N LEU A 168 13.35 -11.82 20.00
CA LEU A 168 13.93 -10.79 19.14
C LEU A 168 13.70 -9.38 19.70
N THR A 169 14.33 -8.38 19.10
CA THR A 169 13.98 -6.96 19.30
C THR A 169 13.39 -6.38 18.03
N PHE A 170 12.57 -5.35 18.18
CA PHE A 170 12.01 -4.60 17.06
C PHE A 170 12.38 -3.13 17.22
N THR A 171 13.16 -2.60 16.28
CA THR A 171 13.47 -1.18 16.15
C THR A 171 12.71 -0.67 14.94
N THR A 172 12.07 0.48 15.08
CA THR A 172 11.14 1.01 14.08
C THR A 172 11.29 2.51 13.95
N TYR A 173 11.22 2.99 12.71
CA TYR A 173 11.22 4.41 12.39
C TYR A 173 10.05 4.76 11.47
N GLU A 174 9.14 5.58 11.99
CA GLU A 174 8.16 6.35 11.22
C GLU A 174 8.77 7.71 10.90
N MET A 175 9.34 7.84 9.70
CA MET A 175 10.19 8.97 9.33
C MET A 175 9.40 10.24 9.02
N ALA A 176 8.16 10.10 8.55
CA ALA A 176 7.28 11.21 8.25
C ALA A 176 5.81 10.87 8.54
N ASP A 177 5.03 11.90 8.85
CA ASP A 177 3.60 11.80 9.09
C ASP A 177 2.81 11.65 7.77
N ARG A 178 1.49 11.57 7.89
CA ARG A 178 0.58 11.46 6.74
C ARG A 178 0.71 12.62 5.74
N ALA A 179 1.06 13.82 6.21
CA ALA A 179 1.24 15.01 5.39
C ALA A 179 2.67 15.15 4.84
N GLY A 180 3.58 14.24 5.19
CA GLY A 180 4.98 14.27 4.78
C GLY A 180 5.88 15.11 5.69
N ASN A 181 5.37 15.61 6.82
CA ASN A 181 6.21 16.30 7.80
C ASN A 181 7.10 15.29 8.52
N LYS A 182 8.35 15.66 8.78
CA LYS A 182 9.31 14.80 9.46
C LYS A 182 8.85 14.44 10.88
N LEU A 183 8.94 13.15 11.22
CA LEU A 183 8.63 12.61 12.55
C LEU A 183 9.88 12.10 13.26
N GLN A 184 10.45 10.97 12.82
CA GLN A 184 11.65 10.38 13.42
C GLN A 184 12.87 10.51 12.50
N THR A 185 14.06 10.54 13.10
CA THR A 185 15.33 10.44 12.38
C THR A 185 15.98 9.11 12.73
N PRO A 186 16.19 8.19 11.77
CA PRO A 186 16.92 6.97 12.02
C PRO A 186 18.34 7.25 12.53
N ASP A 187 18.83 6.41 13.44
CA ASP A 187 20.23 6.50 13.87
C ASP A 187 21.20 6.15 12.72
N LYS A 188 22.50 6.41 12.93
CA LYS A 188 23.53 6.21 11.90
C LYS A 188 23.64 4.75 11.46
N ALA A 189 23.49 3.79 12.38
CA ALA A 189 23.64 2.36 12.07
C ALA A 189 22.47 1.87 11.22
N SER A 190 21.25 2.26 11.60
CA SER A 190 20.02 1.96 10.88
C SER A 190 20.06 2.60 9.49
N THR A 191 20.44 3.88 9.40
CA THR A 191 20.59 4.59 8.11
C THR A 191 21.61 3.89 7.20
N ALA A 192 22.75 3.45 7.75
CA ALA A 192 23.76 2.75 6.97
C ALA A 192 23.27 1.41 6.43
N LEU A 193 22.50 0.65 7.22
CA LEU A 193 21.87 -0.59 6.75
C LEU A 193 20.87 -0.33 5.64
N PHE A 194 20.00 0.67 5.83
CA PHE A 194 19.01 1.03 4.83
C PHE A 194 19.65 1.46 3.51
N SER A 195 20.62 2.38 3.54
CA SER A 195 21.33 2.81 2.33
C SER A 195 22.14 1.68 1.66
N LYS A 196 22.63 0.71 2.45
CA LYS A 196 23.39 -0.43 1.91
C LYS A 196 22.52 -1.39 1.12
N TYR A 197 21.31 -1.69 1.61
CA TYR A 197 20.44 -2.71 1.02
C TYR A 197 19.32 -2.15 0.16
N ASP A 198 19.00 -0.86 0.30
CA ASP A 198 18.07 -0.12 -0.53
C ASP A 198 18.54 1.32 -0.75
N SER A 199 19.54 1.48 -1.62
CA SER A 199 20.07 2.79 -2.00
C SER A 199 19.05 3.68 -2.73
N GLY A 200 17.93 3.11 -3.17
CA GLY A 200 16.80 3.84 -3.75
C GLY A 200 15.92 4.55 -2.71
N GLY A 201 16.09 4.22 -1.42
CA GLY A 201 15.32 4.83 -0.34
C GLY A 201 13.83 4.46 -0.37
N SER A 202 13.51 3.27 -0.88
CA SER A 202 12.14 2.78 -0.97
C SER A 202 11.61 2.44 0.43
N ILE A 203 10.31 2.65 0.64
CA ILE A 203 9.64 2.28 1.88
C ILE A 203 8.35 1.50 1.58
N PRO A 204 8.01 0.48 2.40
CA PRO A 204 8.69 0.09 3.62
C PRO A 204 9.99 -0.68 3.35
N PHE A 205 10.97 -0.51 4.25
CA PHE A 205 12.18 -1.33 4.31
C PHE A 205 12.19 -2.10 5.63
N ILE A 206 12.48 -3.39 5.56
CA ILE A 206 12.61 -4.24 6.74
C ILE A 206 13.91 -5.02 6.65
N ASP A 207 14.72 -4.96 7.70
CA ASP A 207 15.87 -5.83 7.90
C ASP A 207 15.56 -6.86 8.99
N TYR A 208 15.90 -8.12 8.71
CA TYR A 208 15.72 -9.26 9.61
C TYR A 208 17.08 -9.74 10.10
N GLY A 209 17.61 -9.07 11.11
CA GLY A 209 18.88 -9.43 11.75
C GLY A 209 20.09 -9.37 10.81
N ASN A 210 20.01 -8.58 9.74
CA ASN A 210 20.99 -8.51 8.65
C ASN A 210 21.24 -9.86 7.96
N LYS A 211 20.20 -10.70 7.93
CA LYS A 211 20.17 -12.02 7.27
C LYS A 211 19.15 -12.09 6.13
N ALA A 212 18.13 -11.26 6.18
CA ALA A 212 17.20 -11.06 5.06
C ALA A 212 16.70 -9.61 5.07
N VAL A 213 16.23 -9.12 3.93
CA VAL A 213 15.59 -7.81 3.80
C VAL A 213 14.32 -7.87 2.97
N SER A 214 13.31 -7.07 3.35
CA SER A 214 12.16 -6.75 2.49
C SER A 214 12.28 -5.30 2.02
N VAL A 215 12.06 -5.08 0.72
CA VAL A 215 11.91 -3.76 0.12
C VAL A 215 10.54 -3.72 -0.55
N GLY A 216 9.67 -2.83 -0.08
CA GLY A 216 8.27 -2.82 -0.48
C GLY A 216 7.39 -3.74 0.38
N ALA A 217 6.08 -3.75 0.08
CA ALA A 217 5.12 -4.61 0.77
C ALA A 217 5.20 -6.07 0.30
N THR A 218 4.96 -6.99 1.23
CA THR A 218 4.95 -8.45 1.06
C THR A 218 3.71 -8.94 0.29
N PHE A 219 2.67 -8.10 0.18
CA PHE A 219 1.42 -8.40 -0.54
C PHE A 219 0.83 -7.17 -1.22
N GLN A 220 -0.11 -7.39 -2.16
CA GLN A 220 -0.82 -6.32 -2.89
C GLN A 220 -2.23 -6.11 -2.33
N GLY A 221 -2.39 -5.05 -1.53
CA GLY A 221 -3.65 -4.72 -0.83
C GLY A 221 -4.55 -3.69 -1.51
N ALA A 222 -4.09 -3.09 -2.62
CA ALA A 222 -4.74 -1.91 -3.20
C ALA A 222 -6.23 -2.10 -3.50
N SER A 223 -6.61 -3.25 -4.07
CA SER A 223 -7.97 -3.52 -4.56
C SER A 223 -9.02 -3.72 -3.46
N TYR A 224 -8.62 -3.97 -2.22
CA TYR A 224 -9.53 -4.26 -1.11
C TYR A 224 -9.26 -3.45 0.17
N MET A 225 -8.17 -2.66 0.22
CA MET A 225 -7.88 -1.78 1.35
C MET A 225 -8.09 -0.30 1.02
N GLN A 226 -8.04 0.10 -0.26
CA GLN A 226 -8.17 1.51 -0.66
C GLN A 226 -9.53 2.10 -0.27
N ASN A 227 -9.50 3.18 0.51
CA ASN A 227 -10.69 3.86 1.05
C ASN A 227 -11.60 2.96 1.91
N VAL A 228 -11.07 1.85 2.43
CA VAL A 228 -11.78 0.94 3.34
C VAL A 228 -11.42 1.29 4.79
N SER A 229 -12.32 1.05 5.74
CA SER A 229 -12.01 1.27 7.16
C SER A 229 -11.12 0.14 7.71
N GLY A 230 -10.30 0.43 8.73
CA GLY A 230 -9.50 -0.61 9.40
C GLY A 230 -10.38 -1.70 10.04
N ALA A 231 -11.54 -1.32 10.57
CA ALA A 231 -12.53 -2.24 11.13
C ALA A 231 -13.07 -3.22 10.07
N ASP A 232 -13.40 -2.74 8.88
CA ASP A 232 -13.89 -3.59 7.79
C ASP A 232 -12.81 -4.57 7.31
N VAL A 233 -11.56 -4.11 7.16
CA VAL A 233 -10.43 -4.99 6.82
C VAL A 233 -10.24 -6.07 7.92
N ALA A 234 -10.20 -5.68 9.18
CA ALA A 234 -10.00 -6.62 10.29
C ALA A 234 -11.15 -7.62 10.44
N ALA A 235 -12.40 -7.21 10.17
CA ALA A 235 -13.54 -8.11 10.20
C ALA A 235 -13.39 -9.27 9.20
N LYS A 236 -12.76 -9.01 8.05
CA LYS A 236 -12.50 -10.02 7.00
C LYS A 236 -11.39 -11.00 7.37
N LEU A 237 -10.46 -10.62 8.26
CA LEU A 237 -9.39 -11.52 8.72
C LEU A 237 -9.88 -12.77 9.46
N LYS A 238 -11.14 -12.78 9.92
CA LYS A 238 -11.76 -13.94 10.57
C LYS A 238 -12.08 -15.08 9.59
N ASP A 239 -12.28 -14.76 8.31
CA ASP A 239 -12.54 -15.72 7.25
C ASP A 239 -11.24 -16.01 6.49
N PRO A 240 -10.62 -17.20 6.65
CA PRO A 240 -9.35 -17.51 5.99
C PRO A 240 -9.45 -17.56 4.46
N THR A 241 -10.67 -17.58 3.90
CA THR A 241 -10.88 -17.58 2.44
C THR A 241 -10.97 -16.19 1.84
N SER A 242 -11.12 -15.14 2.67
CA SER A 242 -11.20 -13.75 2.24
C SER A 242 -9.91 -13.29 1.56
N THR A 243 -10.03 -12.30 0.67
CA THR A 243 -8.86 -11.72 -0.01
C THR A 243 -7.94 -11.00 0.99
N GLU A 244 -8.52 -10.32 1.98
CA GLU A 244 -7.81 -9.66 3.07
C GLU A 244 -7.01 -10.66 3.90
N ALA A 245 -7.63 -11.77 4.31
CA ALA A 245 -6.95 -12.81 5.08
C ALA A 245 -5.81 -13.46 4.28
N LYS A 246 -6.06 -13.78 3.01
CA LYS A 246 -5.02 -14.34 2.11
C LYS A 246 -3.84 -13.40 1.92
N GLY A 247 -4.09 -12.10 1.77
CA GLY A 247 -3.03 -11.10 1.64
C GLY A 247 -2.27 -10.89 2.94
N ILE A 248 -2.98 -10.47 4.00
CA ILE A 248 -2.37 -10.03 5.26
C ILE A 248 -1.80 -11.22 6.05
N LEU A 249 -2.57 -12.30 6.23
CA LEU A 249 -2.12 -13.45 7.04
C LEU A 249 -1.18 -14.36 6.26
N GLY A 250 -1.32 -14.42 4.94
CA GLY A 250 -0.35 -15.07 4.07
C GLY A 250 1.02 -14.40 4.17
N ALA A 251 1.07 -13.08 3.99
CA ALA A 251 2.29 -12.29 4.18
C ALA A 251 2.83 -12.42 5.62
N ALA A 252 1.97 -12.40 6.63
CA ALA A 252 2.39 -12.62 8.01
C ALA A 252 3.02 -14.00 8.23
N ASN A 253 2.53 -15.07 7.57
CA ASN A 253 3.15 -16.39 7.64
C ASN A 253 4.52 -16.43 6.95
N VAL A 254 4.68 -15.76 5.79
CA VAL A 254 5.98 -15.62 5.11
C VAL A 254 6.97 -14.89 6.01
N ILE A 255 6.59 -13.75 6.57
CA ILE A 255 7.42 -13.00 7.53
C ILE A 255 7.76 -13.87 8.75
N THR A 256 6.76 -14.59 9.30
CA THR A 256 6.95 -15.49 10.44
C THR A 256 7.97 -16.59 10.15
N ALA A 257 8.00 -17.15 8.94
CA ALA A 257 8.99 -18.15 8.55
C ALA A 257 10.43 -17.59 8.67
N HIS A 258 10.67 -16.38 8.16
CA HIS A 258 11.98 -15.73 8.32
C HIS A 258 12.31 -15.38 9.78
N LEU A 259 11.33 -14.96 10.57
CA LEU A 259 11.52 -14.75 12.00
C LEU A 259 11.86 -16.06 12.73
N CYS A 260 11.30 -17.19 12.29
CA CYS A 260 11.61 -18.51 12.80
C CYS A 260 13.06 -18.91 12.50
N ASP A 261 13.56 -18.67 11.30
CA ASP A 261 14.98 -18.88 10.99
C ASP A 261 15.87 -18.00 11.86
N LEU A 262 15.52 -16.72 11.97
CA LEU A 262 16.26 -15.73 12.75
C LEU A 262 16.34 -16.10 14.25
N THR A 263 15.27 -16.70 14.78
CA THR A 263 15.14 -17.09 16.19
C THR A 263 15.50 -18.55 16.45
N LYS A 264 16.02 -19.27 15.43
CA LYS A 264 16.39 -20.69 15.50
C LYS A 264 15.21 -21.58 15.93
N GLY A 265 14.05 -21.35 15.32
CA GLY A 265 12.82 -22.13 15.50
C GLY A 265 12.04 -21.80 16.77
N LYS A 266 12.17 -20.59 17.35
CA LYS A 266 11.52 -20.22 18.61
C LYS A 266 10.58 -19.00 18.48
N PRO A 267 9.33 -19.07 18.98
CA PRO A 267 8.71 -20.16 19.71
C PRO A 267 8.37 -21.38 18.83
N ALA A 268 8.64 -22.59 19.34
CA ALA A 268 8.44 -23.83 18.58
C ALA A 268 6.99 -24.01 18.10
N ALA A 269 5.99 -23.66 18.94
CA ALA A 269 4.58 -23.75 18.57
C ALA A 269 4.21 -22.85 17.39
N VAL A 270 4.90 -21.72 17.22
CA VAL A 270 4.73 -20.83 16.07
C VAL A 270 5.50 -21.37 14.87
N CYS A 271 6.76 -21.72 15.06
CA CYS A 271 7.66 -22.12 13.97
C CYS A 271 7.36 -23.49 13.37
N ALA A 272 6.70 -24.37 14.12
CA ALA A 272 6.20 -25.64 13.62
C ALA A 272 4.73 -25.59 13.18
N SER A 273 4.08 -24.41 13.21
CA SER A 273 2.68 -24.29 12.78
C SER A 273 2.56 -24.55 11.27
N LYS A 274 1.43 -25.14 10.88
CA LYS A 274 1.19 -25.58 9.51
C LYS A 274 1.29 -24.42 8.52
N GLY A 275 0.72 -23.26 8.87
CA GLY A 275 0.71 -22.08 8.00
C GLY A 275 2.11 -21.55 7.72
N VAL A 276 2.99 -21.59 8.73
CA VAL A 276 4.39 -21.16 8.60
C VAL A 276 5.19 -22.13 7.73
N ILE A 277 5.04 -23.43 7.95
CA ILE A 277 5.71 -24.46 7.12
C ILE A 277 5.27 -24.35 5.66
N GLN A 278 3.98 -24.15 5.41
CA GLN A 278 3.46 -23.96 4.06
C GLN A 278 4.00 -22.69 3.41
N ALA A 279 4.05 -21.57 4.16
CA ALA A 279 4.58 -20.32 3.64
C ALA A 279 6.08 -20.40 3.34
N ALA A 280 6.87 -21.07 4.18
CA ALA A 280 8.31 -21.27 3.96
C ALA A 280 8.63 -22.07 2.69
N SER A 281 7.69 -22.92 2.25
CA SER A 281 7.83 -23.74 1.04
C SER A 281 7.36 -23.03 -0.25
N GLY A 282 6.69 -21.88 -0.11
CA GLY A 282 6.12 -21.11 -1.22
C GLY A 282 7.01 -19.97 -1.73
N VAL A 283 8.21 -19.82 -1.15
CA VAL A 283 9.23 -18.81 -1.49
C VAL A 283 10.34 -19.43 -2.31
#